data_AF-A0A922IUY7-F1
#
_entry.id   AF-A0A922IUY7-F1
#
_cell.length_a   1.000
_cell.length_b   1.000
_cell.length_c   1.000
_cell.angle_alpha   90.00
_cell.angle_beta   90.00
_cell.angle_gamma   90.00
#
_symmetry.space_group_name_H-M   'P 1'
#
loop_
_entity.id
_entity.type
_entity.pdbx_description
1 polymer ?
#
loop_
_entity_poly.entity_id
_entity_poly.type
_entity_poly.pdbx_seq_one_letter_code
_entity_poly.pdbx_strand_id
1 'polypeptide(L)'
;MNLNNAQKDVNLETGEEIKRNEYRKMSTYDFVRRDIEKYFAHPEEALVAPELAQPQLPKPPPEFVRNVWGSAAGVGSGDFHIYRGIRRREYTRLEMIEKTAEEERLDREFQMKQKALNDLAAEKTAKKRAKRQMKKEKRLNKRKLKSKSKSKSGENSDYSDEQLENSAQTESSEFNKI
;
A
#
# COMPACT_ATOMS: atom_id res chain seq x y z
N MET A 1 -59.82 -22.56 -4.61
CA MET A 1 -59.08 -21.88 -5.69
C MET A 1 -57.63 -21.75 -5.25
N ASN A 2 -56.72 -22.45 -5.91
CA ASN A 2 -55.31 -22.57 -5.52
C ASN A 2 -54.53 -21.31 -5.94
N LEU A 3 -53.89 -20.64 -4.97
CA LEU A 3 -53.04 -19.47 -5.19
C LEU A 3 -51.54 -19.79 -5.00
N ASN A 4 -51.11 -20.96 -5.46
CA ASN A 4 -49.69 -21.29 -5.57
C ASN A 4 -49.26 -21.20 -7.04
N ASN A 5 -49.35 -20.00 -7.62
CA ASN A 5 -48.71 -19.72 -8.89
C ASN A 5 -47.53 -18.77 -8.64
N ALA A 6 -46.51 -19.29 -7.97
CA ALA A 6 -45.23 -18.60 -7.87
C ALA A 6 -44.60 -18.64 -9.26
N GLN A 7 -44.57 -17.49 -9.95
CA GLN A 7 -43.81 -17.33 -11.19
C GLN A 7 -42.42 -17.94 -10.98
N LYS A 8 -42.11 -18.95 -11.79
CA LYS A 8 -40.81 -19.61 -11.75
C LYS A 8 -39.86 -18.71 -12.52
N ASP A 9 -38.85 -18.17 -11.85
CA ASP A 9 -37.80 -17.39 -12.50
C ASP A 9 -37.02 -18.35 -13.40
N VAL A 10 -37.23 -18.25 -14.71
CA VAL A 10 -36.58 -19.08 -15.73
C VAL A 10 -35.40 -18.31 -16.33
N ASN A 11 -34.27 -19.01 -16.50
CA ASN A 11 -33.08 -18.41 -17.10
C ASN A 11 -33.33 -18.19 -18.60
N LEU A 12 -33.27 -16.94 -19.07
CA LEU A 12 -33.67 -16.54 -20.43
C LEU A 12 -32.79 -17.15 -21.54
N GLU A 13 -31.57 -17.61 -21.23
CA GLU A 13 -30.64 -18.19 -22.20
C GLU A 13 -30.74 -19.72 -22.32
N THR A 14 -31.10 -20.43 -21.24
CA THR A 14 -31.09 -21.91 -21.20
C THR A 14 -32.46 -22.54 -20.96
N GLY A 15 -33.48 -21.74 -20.62
CA GLY A 15 -34.85 -22.22 -20.37
C GLY A 15 -35.01 -23.07 -19.10
N GLU A 16 -33.95 -23.21 -18.30
CA GLU A 16 -33.96 -23.99 -17.07
C GLU A 16 -34.54 -23.19 -15.89
N GLU A 17 -35.32 -23.87 -15.04
CA GLU A 17 -35.92 -23.27 -13.83
C GLU A 17 -34.83 -22.95 -12.79
N ILE A 18 -34.71 -21.67 -12.40
CA ILE A 18 -33.75 -21.26 -11.37
C ILE A 18 -34.25 -21.75 -10.02
N LYS A 19 -33.62 -22.78 -9.46
CA LYS A 19 -33.95 -23.25 -8.10
C LYS A 19 -33.51 -22.19 -7.10
N ARG A 20 -34.49 -21.55 -6.46
CA ARG A 20 -34.34 -20.40 -5.53
C ARG A 20 -33.38 -20.61 -4.34
N ASN A 21 -32.89 -21.83 -4.10
CA ASN A 21 -32.00 -22.19 -2.99
C ASN A 21 -30.69 -22.89 -3.42
N GLU A 22 -30.36 -22.93 -4.72
CA GLU A 22 -29.07 -23.47 -5.15
C GLU A 22 -27.99 -22.40 -5.08
N TYR A 23 -26.97 -22.63 -4.25
CA TYR A 23 -25.78 -21.80 -4.18
C TYR A 23 -24.99 -21.92 -5.49
N ARG A 24 -25.24 -21.04 -6.45
CA ARG A 24 -24.33 -20.85 -7.60
C ARG A 24 -23.03 -20.29 -7.06
N LYS A 25 -21.91 -21.01 -7.28
CA LYS A 25 -20.58 -20.49 -6.94
C LYS A 25 -20.31 -19.27 -7.82
N MET A 26 -20.48 -18.08 -7.24
CA MET A 26 -20.26 -16.81 -7.94
C MET A 26 -18.76 -16.58 -8.10
N SER A 27 -18.36 -16.27 -9.33
CA SER A 27 -17.00 -15.84 -9.65
C SER A 27 -16.77 -14.39 -9.20
N THR A 28 -15.52 -13.94 -9.14
CA THR A 28 -15.18 -12.53 -8.87
C THR A 28 -15.90 -11.58 -9.83
N TYR A 29 -15.99 -11.96 -11.10
CA TYR A 29 -16.73 -11.24 -12.13
C TYR A 29 -18.22 -11.12 -11.81
N ASP A 30 -18.81 -12.15 -11.22
CA ASP A 30 -20.24 -12.15 -10.90
C ASP A 30 -20.55 -11.22 -9.72
N PHE A 31 -19.65 -11.11 -8.73
CA PHE A 31 -19.79 -10.13 -7.63
C PHE A 31 -19.70 -8.70 -8.15
N VAL A 32 -18.72 -8.41 -9.01
CA VAL A 32 -18.54 -7.09 -9.64
C VAL A 32 -19.75 -6.75 -10.51
N ARG A 33 -20.22 -7.70 -11.33
CA ARG A 33 -21.42 -7.52 -12.16
C ARG A 33 -22.65 -7.18 -11.32
N ARG A 34 -22.89 -7.91 -10.23
CA ARG A 34 -24.00 -7.65 -9.31
C ARG A 34 -23.92 -6.24 -8.71
N ASP A 35 -22.74 -5.83 -8.26
CA ASP A 35 -22.55 -4.52 -7.65
C ASP A 35 -22.74 -3.41 -8.69
N ILE A 36 -22.24 -3.60 -9.91
CA ILE A 36 -22.45 -2.70 -11.05
C ILE A 36 -23.94 -2.58 -11.40
N GLU A 37 -24.66 -3.69 -11.53
CA GLU A 37 -26.11 -3.71 -11.81
C GLU A 37 -26.90 -3.00 -10.71
N LYS A 38 -26.50 -3.17 -9.44
CA LYS A 38 -27.09 -2.46 -8.29
C LYS A 38 -26.89 -0.94 -8.40
N TYR A 39 -25.69 -0.48 -8.77
CA TYR A 39 -25.42 0.95 -8.92
C TYR A 39 -26.16 1.55 -10.14
N PHE A 40 -26.26 0.81 -11.24
CA PHE A 40 -27.00 1.27 -12.42
C PHE A 40 -28.52 1.32 -12.23
N ALA A 41 -29.07 0.56 -11.27
CA ALA A 41 -30.49 0.66 -10.92
C ALA A 41 -30.85 2.02 -10.28
N HIS A 42 -29.87 2.69 -9.64
CA HIS A 42 -30.05 3.98 -8.97
C HIS A 42 -28.93 4.97 -9.37
N PRO A 43 -28.92 5.46 -10.63
CA PRO A 43 -27.85 6.31 -11.13
C PRO A 43 -27.81 7.71 -10.50
N GLU A 44 -28.89 8.13 -9.84
CA GLU A 44 -29.02 9.42 -9.15
C GLU A 44 -28.32 9.42 -7.77
N GLU A 45 -28.06 8.24 -7.18
CA GLU A 45 -27.41 8.13 -5.87
C GLU A 45 -25.89 8.25 -6.04
N ALA A 46 -25.29 9.27 -5.42
CA ALA A 46 -23.84 9.45 -5.47
C ALA A 46 -23.11 8.28 -4.80
N LEU A 47 -22.10 7.75 -5.47
CA LEU A 47 -21.24 6.71 -4.92
C LEU A 47 -20.43 7.25 -3.73
N VAL A 48 -20.74 6.78 -2.52
CA VAL A 48 -19.98 7.11 -1.31
C VAL A 48 -18.73 6.22 -1.27
N ALA A 49 -17.57 6.80 -1.56
CA ALA A 49 -16.31 6.12 -1.29
C ALA A 49 -16.17 5.93 0.23
N PRO A 50 -15.74 4.74 0.70
CA PRO A 50 -15.56 4.53 2.12
C PRO A 50 -14.49 5.50 2.63
N GLU A 51 -14.81 6.25 3.69
CA GLU A 51 -13.81 7.02 4.40
C GLU A 51 -12.80 6.05 5.03
N LEU A 52 -11.53 6.46 5.07
CA LEU A 52 -10.50 5.70 5.77
C LEU A 52 -10.90 5.55 7.23
N ALA A 53 -10.82 4.32 7.75
CA ALA A 53 -11.13 4.04 9.14
C ALA A 53 -10.18 4.84 10.04
N GLN A 54 -10.75 5.74 10.85
CA GLN A 54 -9.98 6.51 11.82
C GLN A 54 -9.45 5.57 12.92
N PRO A 55 -8.21 5.77 13.40
CA PRO A 55 -7.67 4.97 14.48
C PRO A 55 -8.54 5.12 15.75
N GLN A 56 -8.76 4.02 16.46
CA GLN A 56 -9.55 4.02 17.67
C GLN A 56 -8.76 4.70 18.80
N LEU A 57 -9.05 5.98 19.05
CA LEU A 57 -8.41 6.74 20.12
C LEU A 57 -9.14 6.51 21.46
N PRO A 58 -8.42 6.52 22.59
CA PRO A 58 -9.06 6.52 23.89
C PRO A 58 -9.93 7.77 24.01
N LYS A 59 -11.14 7.61 24.55
CA LYS A 59 -12.00 8.76 24.83
C LYS A 59 -11.26 9.74 25.75
N PRO A 60 -11.24 11.04 25.44
CA PRO A 60 -10.60 12.01 26.29
C PRO A 60 -11.26 11.99 27.69
N PRO A 61 -10.48 12.19 28.77
CA PRO A 61 -11.04 12.29 30.10
C PRO A 61 -12.00 13.50 30.16
N PRO A 62 -13.13 13.40 30.89
CA PRO A 62 -14.02 14.53 31.08
C PRO A 62 -13.30 15.64 31.84
N GLU A 63 -13.49 16.89 31.42
CA GLU A 63 -12.85 18.07 32.03
C GLU A 63 -13.26 18.27 33.50
N PHE A 64 -14.56 18.16 33.78
CA PHE A 64 -15.10 18.32 35.13
C PHE A 64 -15.92 17.10 35.56
N VAL A 65 -15.52 16.50 36.66
CA VAL A 65 -16.33 15.50 37.38
C VAL A 65 -17.19 16.26 38.38
N ARG A 66 -18.50 16.32 38.11
CA ARG A 66 -19.45 17.09 38.93
C ARG A 66 -19.88 16.37 40.22
N ASN A 67 -19.74 15.04 40.25
CA ASN A 67 -20.28 14.18 41.30
C ASN A 67 -19.19 13.69 42.25
N VAL A 68 -18.32 14.59 42.71
CA VAL A 68 -17.25 14.26 43.65
C VAL A 68 -17.75 14.49 45.07
N TRP A 69 -17.78 13.43 45.89
CA TRP A 69 -18.03 13.54 47.33
C TRP A 69 -16.78 14.06 48.06
N GLY A 70 -16.95 14.69 49.22
CA GLY A 70 -15.85 15.27 49.99
C GLY A 70 -14.74 14.26 50.32
N SER A 71 -13.50 14.71 50.44
CA SER A 71 -12.32 13.84 50.60
C SER A 71 -12.34 12.98 51.87
N ALA A 72 -13.11 13.36 52.88
CA ALA A 72 -13.30 12.61 54.12
C ALA A 72 -14.62 11.80 54.16
N ALA A 73 -15.41 11.82 53.08
CA ALA A 73 -16.59 10.96 52.97
C ALA A 73 -16.15 9.50 52.86
N GLY A 74 -16.89 8.59 53.52
CA GLY A 74 -16.61 7.16 53.46
C GLY A 74 -16.86 6.55 52.08
N VAL A 75 -16.47 5.29 51.91
CA VAL A 75 -16.69 4.52 50.66
C VAL A 75 -18.19 4.26 50.47
N GLY A 76 -18.74 4.78 49.38
CA GLY A 76 -20.09 4.52 48.92
C GLY A 76 -20.19 3.19 48.17
N SER A 77 -21.42 2.64 48.07
CA SER A 77 -21.68 1.38 47.37
C SER A 77 -21.33 1.41 45.87
N GLY A 78 -21.28 2.60 45.26
CA GLY A 78 -20.92 2.80 43.85
C GLY A 78 -19.42 2.92 43.56
N ASP A 79 -18.58 3.15 44.58
CA ASP A 79 -17.17 3.51 44.38
C ASP A 79 -16.37 2.38 43.75
N PHE A 80 -16.70 1.13 44.07
CA PHE A 80 -16.08 -0.03 43.44
C PHE A 80 -16.31 -0.06 41.93
N HIS A 81 -17.52 0.26 41.47
CA HIS A 81 -17.83 0.28 40.04
C HIS A 81 -17.19 1.46 39.32
N ILE A 82 -17.10 2.61 39.99
CA ILE A 82 -16.36 3.78 39.49
C ILE A 82 -14.89 3.42 39.29
N TYR A 83 -14.24 2.85 40.31
CA TYR A 83 -12.84 2.40 40.22
C TYR A 83 -12.61 1.39 39.11
N ARG A 84 -13.47 0.36 39.01
CA ARG A 84 -13.39 -0.66 37.95
C ARG A 84 -13.48 -0.05 36.55
N GLY A 85 -14.38 0.93 36.35
CA GLY A 85 -14.52 1.63 35.07
C GLY A 85 -13.34 2.54 34.74
N ILE A 86 -12.77 3.23 35.74
CA ILE A 86 -11.57 4.07 35.57
C ILE A 86 -10.36 3.19 35.25
N ARG A 87 -10.13 2.13 36.02
CA ARG A 87 -9.00 1.21 35.83
C ARG A 87 -8.97 0.59 34.45
N ARG A 88 -10.12 0.11 33.94
CA ARG A 88 -10.19 -0.43 32.56
C ARG A 88 -9.85 0.61 31.51
N ARG A 89 -10.42 1.81 31.61
CA ARG A 89 -10.12 2.91 30.68
C ARG A 89 -8.63 3.24 30.68
N GLU A 90 -8.03 3.27 31.87
CA GLU A 90 -6.61 3.55 32.02
C GLU A 90 -5.73 2.44 31.45
N TYR A 91 -6.05 1.17 31.70
CA TYR A 91 -5.29 0.04 31.13
C TYR A 91 -5.37 0.03 29.61
N THR A 92 -6.57 0.21 29.03
CA THR A 92 -6.71 0.31 27.57
C THR A 92 -5.94 1.50 27.01
N ARG A 93 -5.91 2.65 27.72
CA ARG A 93 -5.12 3.82 27.33
C ARG A 93 -3.62 3.52 27.33
N LEU A 94 -3.10 2.91 28.40
CA LEU A 94 -1.69 2.56 28.52
C LEU A 94 -1.28 1.52 27.47
N GLU A 95 -2.08 0.47 27.27
CA GLU A 95 -1.84 -0.55 26.26
C GLU A 95 -1.77 0.05 24.85
N MET A 96 -2.66 0.99 24.51
CA MET A 96 -2.60 1.67 23.21
C MET A 96 -1.35 2.53 23.06
N ILE A 97 -0.95 3.26 24.11
CA ILE A 97 0.28 4.07 24.08
C ILE A 97 1.50 3.18 23.84
N GLU A 98 1.62 2.09 24.58
CA GLU A 98 2.72 1.13 24.42
C GLU A 98 2.75 0.54 23.00
N LYS A 99 1.60 0.10 22.47
CA LYS A 99 1.50 -0.41 21.10
C LYS A 99 1.90 0.62 20.06
N THR A 100 1.38 1.85 20.15
CA THR A 100 1.72 2.91 19.19
C THR A 100 3.20 3.30 19.23
N ALA A 101 3.82 3.28 20.41
CA ALA A 101 5.24 3.56 20.56
C ALA A 101 6.11 2.47 19.92
N GLU A 102 5.73 1.19 20.08
CA GLU A 102 6.41 0.07 19.43
C GLU A 102 6.24 0.10 17.91
N GLU A 103 5.03 0.37 17.40
CA GLU A 103 4.77 0.55 15.97
C GLU A 103 5.61 1.70 15.38
N GLU A 104 5.63 2.87 16.02
CA GLU A 104 6.44 4.01 15.55
C GLU A 104 7.94 3.68 15.53
N ARG A 105 8.43 2.95 16.54
CA ARG A 105 9.83 2.52 16.60
C ARG A 105 10.16 1.61 15.41
N LEU A 106 9.35 0.59 15.17
CA LEU A 106 9.54 -0.35 14.06
C LEU A 106 9.44 0.34 12.70
N ASP A 107 8.49 1.25 12.54
CA ASP A 107 8.31 2.02 11.31
C ASP A 107 9.50 2.95 11.05
N ARG A 108 10.00 3.63 12.09
CA ARG A 108 11.20 4.48 11.97
C ARG A 108 12.41 3.65 11.56
N GLU A 109 12.62 2.49 12.17
CA GLU A 109 13.71 1.58 11.79
C GLU A 109 13.58 1.08 10.36
N PHE A 110 12.37 0.70 9.94
CA PHE A 110 12.09 0.24 8.59
C PHE A 110 12.36 1.34 7.56
N GLN A 111 11.85 2.55 7.79
CA GLN A 111 12.06 3.70 6.90
C GLN A 111 13.53 4.06 6.77
N MET A 112 14.29 4.03 7.88
CA MET A 112 15.73 4.28 7.86
C MET A 112 16.49 3.23 7.05
N LYS A 113 16.17 1.94 7.22
CA LYS A 113 16.75 0.85 6.43
C LYS A 113 16.41 1.00 4.95
N GLN A 114 15.15 1.27 4.62
CA GLN A 114 14.70 1.44 3.24
C GLN A 114 15.41 2.62 2.57
N LYS A 115 15.55 3.75 3.28
CA LYS A 115 16.26 4.92 2.78
C LYS A 115 17.73 4.61 2.49
N ALA A 116 18.42 3.94 3.41
CA ALA A 116 19.81 3.53 3.21
C ALA A 116 19.98 2.62 1.99
N LEU A 117 19.09 1.64 1.80
CA LEU A 117 19.12 0.77 0.62
C LEU A 117 18.86 1.54 -0.67
N ASN A 118 17.89 2.47 -0.66
CA ASN A 118 17.58 3.31 -1.81
C ASN A 118 18.77 4.22 -2.17
N ASP A 119 19.44 4.81 -1.18
CA ASP A 119 20.61 5.67 -1.38
C ASP A 119 21.78 4.88 -1.98
N LEU A 120 22.06 3.67 -1.48
CA LEU A 120 23.08 2.78 -2.05
C LEU A 120 22.76 2.36 -3.48
N ALA A 121 21.49 2.04 -3.78
CA ALA A 121 21.04 1.71 -5.13
C ALA A 121 21.16 2.91 -6.08
N ALA A 122 20.80 4.10 -5.59
CA ALA A 122 20.92 5.36 -6.32
C ALA A 122 22.39 5.70 -6.62
N GLU A 123 23.30 5.54 -5.66
CA GLU A 123 24.73 5.78 -5.85
C GLU A 123 25.33 4.84 -6.90
N LYS A 124 25.03 3.53 -6.80
CA LYS A 124 25.45 2.54 -7.79
C LYS A 124 24.92 2.89 -9.19
N THR A 125 23.67 3.32 -9.27
CA THR A 125 23.03 3.72 -10.53
C THR A 125 23.61 5.01 -11.10
N ALA A 126 23.90 6.01 -10.25
CA ALA A 126 24.52 7.27 -10.63
C ALA A 126 25.93 7.07 -11.17
N LYS A 127 26.76 6.24 -10.50
CA LYS A 127 28.10 5.87 -10.99
C LYS A 127 28.04 5.22 -12.38
N LYS A 128 27.13 4.26 -12.59
CA LYS A 128 26.95 3.61 -13.90
C LYS A 128 26.43 4.58 -14.96
N ARG A 129 25.47 5.44 -14.60
CA ARG A 129 24.93 6.49 -15.49
C ARG A 129 26.01 7.49 -15.91
N ALA A 130 26.83 7.96 -14.98
CA ALA A 130 27.95 8.88 -15.27
C ALA A 130 28.94 8.25 -16.25
N LYS A 131 29.33 6.98 -16.04
CA LYS A 131 30.19 6.24 -16.99
C LYS A 131 29.56 6.17 -18.40
N ARG A 132 28.26 5.90 -18.51
CA ARG A 132 27.55 5.86 -19.80
C ARG A 132 27.49 7.24 -20.47
N GLN A 133 27.26 8.31 -19.71
CA GLN A 133 27.25 9.68 -20.26
C GLN A 133 28.62 10.10 -20.78
N MET A 134 29.69 9.84 -20.02
CA MET A 134 31.07 10.09 -20.47
C MET A 134 31.39 9.34 -21.77
N LYS A 135 30.98 8.06 -21.89
CA LYS A 135 31.13 7.29 -23.15
C LYS A 135 30.30 7.89 -24.30
N LYS A 136 29.07 8.31 -24.03
CA LYS A 136 28.18 8.94 -25.02
C LYS A 136 28.75 10.25 -25.53
N GLU A 137 29.27 11.10 -24.65
CA GLU A 137 29.94 12.37 -24.99
C GLU A 137 31.20 12.15 -25.81
N LYS A 138 32.07 11.20 -25.42
CA LYS A 138 33.25 10.83 -26.20
C LYS A 138 32.87 10.35 -27.62
N ARG A 139 31.84 9.50 -27.74
CA ARG A 139 31.34 9.04 -29.05
C ARG A 139 30.77 10.18 -29.88
N LEU A 140 30.01 11.10 -29.27
CA LEU A 140 29.47 12.26 -29.95
C LEU A 140 30.59 13.20 -30.43
N ASN A 141 31.60 13.45 -29.60
CA ASN A 141 32.76 14.26 -29.97
C ASN A 141 33.55 13.60 -31.11
N LYS A 142 33.82 12.29 -31.04
CA LYS A 142 34.46 11.55 -32.15
C LYS A 142 33.66 11.64 -33.44
N ARG A 143 32.32 11.55 -33.38
CA ARG A 143 31.44 11.75 -34.54
C ARG A 143 31.52 13.18 -35.08
N LYS A 144 31.52 14.21 -34.22
CA LYS A 144 31.67 15.62 -34.62
C LYS A 144 33.02 15.89 -35.30
N LEU A 145 34.11 15.38 -34.72
CA LEU A 145 35.45 15.46 -35.33
C LEU A 145 35.49 14.71 -36.67
N LYS A 146 34.97 13.47 -36.74
CA LYS A 146 34.87 12.73 -38.01
C LYS A 146 33.99 13.46 -39.03
N SER A 147 32.87 14.09 -38.67
CA SER A 147 32.07 14.87 -39.63
C SER A 147 32.79 16.14 -40.12
N LYS A 148 33.63 16.75 -39.27
CA LYS A 148 34.44 17.93 -39.63
C LYS A 148 35.67 17.55 -40.48
N SER A 149 36.14 16.30 -40.41
CA SER A 149 37.21 15.77 -41.25
C SER A 149 36.69 15.02 -42.50
N LYS A 150 35.45 14.52 -42.48
CA LYS A 150 34.80 13.80 -43.60
C LYS A 150 34.22 14.75 -44.66
N SER A 151 34.28 16.06 -44.45
CA SER A 151 34.34 17.04 -45.54
C SER A 151 35.65 16.99 -46.34
N LYS A 152 36.59 16.07 -46.03
CA LYS A 152 37.82 15.83 -46.80
C LYS A 152 38.15 14.37 -47.20
N SER A 153 37.46 13.31 -46.74
CA SER A 153 37.62 11.95 -47.29
C SER A 153 36.64 10.90 -46.72
N GLY A 154 36.15 9.99 -47.58
CA GLY A 154 35.16 8.91 -47.32
C GLY A 154 35.60 7.84 -46.30
N GLU A 155 34.65 7.22 -45.57
CA GLU A 155 34.32 5.76 -45.60
C GLU A 155 35.48 4.89 -45.04
N ASN A 156 35.39 4.06 -44.00
CA ASN A 156 34.35 3.29 -43.31
C ASN A 156 34.97 2.82 -41.96
N SER A 157 34.28 1.95 -41.21
CA SER A 157 34.69 1.20 -39.99
C SER A 157 34.28 1.78 -38.62
N ASP A 158 33.27 1.13 -38.05
CA ASP A 158 32.74 1.32 -36.69
C ASP A 158 32.30 -0.06 -36.17
N TYR A 159 33.23 -0.89 -35.68
CA TYR A 159 32.90 -2.09 -34.91
C TYR A 159 34.11 -2.61 -34.13
N SER A 160 34.34 -2.08 -32.93
CA SER A 160 35.13 -2.74 -31.86
C SER A 160 35.21 -1.84 -30.63
N ASP A 161 34.42 -2.12 -29.59
CA ASP A 161 34.79 -1.85 -28.19
C ASP A 161 33.81 -2.53 -27.20
N GLU A 162 33.88 -3.87 -27.10
CA GLU A 162 33.13 -4.68 -26.12
C GLU A 162 34.07 -5.41 -25.13
N GLN A 163 35.13 -4.77 -24.62
CA GLN A 163 36.08 -5.44 -23.71
C GLN A 163 36.22 -4.85 -22.31
N LEU A 164 35.38 -3.90 -21.90
CA LEU A 164 35.44 -3.30 -20.56
C LEU A 164 34.29 -3.69 -19.60
N GLU A 165 33.56 -4.77 -19.89
CA GLU A 165 32.45 -5.24 -19.02
C GLU A 165 32.83 -6.38 -18.06
N ASN A 166 33.94 -7.09 -18.28
CA ASN A 166 34.27 -8.29 -17.48
C ASN A 166 34.94 -8.03 -16.11
N SER A 167 35.55 -6.87 -15.87
CA SER A 167 36.26 -6.61 -14.60
C SER A 167 35.37 -6.04 -13.48
N ALA A 168 34.16 -5.59 -13.80
CA ALA A 168 33.24 -4.99 -12.81
C ALA A 168 32.18 -5.97 -12.29
N GLN A 169 32.04 -7.15 -12.91
CA GLN A 169 31.13 -8.20 -12.47
C GLN A 169 31.74 -9.06 -11.35
N THR A 170 33.06 -9.31 -11.39
CA THR A 170 33.77 -10.17 -10.43
C THR A 170 33.68 -9.64 -8.99
N GLU A 171 33.87 -8.33 -8.77
CA GLU A 171 33.76 -7.77 -7.41
C GLU A 171 32.32 -7.68 -6.89
N SER A 172 31.33 -7.64 -7.79
CA SER A 172 29.91 -7.64 -7.38
C SER A 172 29.39 -9.04 -7.06
N SER A 173 30.03 -10.11 -7.56
CA SER A 173 29.66 -11.50 -7.26
C SER A 173 30.23 -11.99 -5.92
N GLU A 174 31.33 -11.42 -5.44
CA GLU A 174 31.95 -11.82 -4.16
C GLU A 174 31.21 -11.29 -2.94
N PHE A 175 30.48 -10.17 -3.06
CA PHE A 175 29.75 -9.56 -1.94
C PHE A 175 28.40 -10.21 -1.65
N ASN A 176 27.87 -11.05 -2.55
CA ASN A 176 26.57 -11.74 -2.37
C ASN A 176 26.72 -13.18 -1.84
N LYS A 177 27.90 -13.54 -1.31
CA LYS A 177 28.23 -14.92 -0.89
C LYS A 177 28.32 -15.12 0.63
N ILE A 178 27.77 -14.20 1.41
CA ILE A 178 27.60 -14.27 2.87
C ILE A 178 26.15 -13.95 3.18
#